data_AF-A0A537NJH4-F1
#
_entry.id   AF-A0A537NJH4-F1
#
_cell.length_a   1.000
_cell.length_b   1.000
_cell.length_c   1.000
_cell.angle_alpha   90.00
_cell.angle_beta   90.00
_cell.angle_gamma   90.00
#
_symmetry.space_group_name_H-M   'P 1'
#
loop_
_entity.id
_entity.type
_entity.pdbx_description
1 polymer ?
#
loop_
_entity_poly.entity_id
_entity_poly.type
_entity_poly.pdbx_seq_one_letter_code
_entity_poly.pdbx_strand_id
1 'polypeptide(L)'
;NRHYAFQSVGALGVIEMTAPTRAGYVDRGLRRLRIPAKKRHYFALHSVLDVRHSECWNREVLRPLVAEDPAHARAMAEGAVLRLWHGAQCFECYRAKFNLPAAARQAA
;
A
#
# COMPACT_ATOMS: atom_id res chain seq x y z
N ASN A 1 -22.27 -1.37 -0.13
CA ASN A 1 -22.30 -1.30 -1.61
C ASN A 1 -21.56 -2.52 -2.15
N ARG A 2 -22.28 -3.55 -2.63
CA ARG A 2 -21.72 -4.87 -3.01
C ARG A 2 -21.13 -4.88 -4.43
N HIS A 3 -21.54 -3.90 -5.25
CA HIS A 3 -21.14 -3.78 -6.65
C HIS A 3 -19.63 -3.56 -6.83
N TYR A 4 -18.94 -3.10 -5.80
CA TYR A 4 -17.50 -2.82 -5.82
C TYR A 4 -16.67 -3.82 -5.02
N ALA A 5 -17.19 -5.03 -4.81
CA ALA A 5 -16.51 -6.04 -3.98
C ALA A 5 -15.10 -6.33 -4.50
N PHE A 6 -14.96 -6.65 -5.79
CA PHE A 6 -13.67 -6.98 -6.39
C PHE A 6 -12.74 -5.77 -6.51
N GLN A 7 -13.26 -4.58 -6.79
CA GLN A 7 -12.48 -3.35 -6.69
C GLN A 7 -11.94 -3.16 -5.26
N SER A 8 -12.74 -3.42 -4.24
CA SER A 8 -12.31 -3.32 -2.84
C SER A 8 -11.22 -4.35 -2.50
N VAL A 9 -11.32 -5.58 -3.03
CA VAL A 9 -10.29 -6.62 -2.91
C VAL A 9 -8.96 -6.15 -3.51
N GLY A 10 -8.99 -5.59 -4.72
CA GLY A 10 -7.78 -5.06 -5.36
C GLY A 10 -7.19 -3.85 -4.63
N ALA A 11 -8.04 -2.93 -4.17
CA ALA A 11 -7.65 -1.78 -3.39
C ALA A 11 -6.99 -2.17 -2.05
N LEU A 12 -7.46 -3.24 -1.41
CA LEU A 12 -6.83 -3.78 -0.20
C LEU A 12 -5.53 -4.51 -0.54
N GLY A 13 -5.52 -5.34 -1.58
CA GLY A 13 -4.34 -6.11 -1.97
C GLY A 13 -3.12 -5.24 -2.27
N VAL A 14 -3.31 -4.10 -2.94
CA VAL A 14 -2.19 -3.18 -3.21
C VAL A 14 -1.65 -2.51 -1.95
N ILE A 15 -2.44 -2.39 -0.88
CA ILE A 15 -1.95 -1.93 0.43
C ILE A 15 -0.99 -2.97 0.99
N GLU A 16 -1.40 -4.23 1.06
CA GLU A 16 -0.57 -5.33 1.56
C GLU A 16 0.77 -5.43 0.81
N MET A 17 0.75 -5.24 -0.51
CA MET A 17 1.95 -5.24 -1.35
C MET A 17 2.89 -4.05 -1.12
N THR A 18 2.39 -2.91 -0.66
CA THR A 18 3.15 -1.65 -0.64
C THR A 18 3.35 -1.07 0.77
N ALA A 19 2.66 -1.61 1.77
CA ALA A 19 2.78 -1.23 3.17
C ALA A 19 4.18 -1.46 3.77
N PRO A 20 4.89 -2.59 3.51
CA PRO A 20 6.17 -2.86 4.17
C PRO A 20 7.20 -1.75 3.93
N THR A 21 7.36 -1.34 2.67
CA THR A 21 8.29 -0.29 2.27
C THR A 21 7.97 1.05 2.93
N ARG A 22 6.69 1.42 3.00
CA ARG A 22 6.25 2.67 3.66
C ARG A 22 6.47 2.63 5.16
N ALA A 23 6.12 1.53 5.83
CA ALA A 23 6.37 1.35 7.26
C ALA A 23 7.87 1.43 7.57
N GLY A 24 8.71 0.86 6.70
CA GLY A 24 10.16 0.97 6.79
C GLY A 24 10.69 2.42 6.68
N TYR A 25 10.12 3.25 5.80
CA TYR A 25 10.49 4.68 5.74
C TYR A 25 10.15 5.41 7.04
N VAL A 26 8.99 5.11 7.64
CA VAL A 26 8.57 5.73 8.91
C VAL A 26 9.48 5.29 10.06
N ASP A 27 9.76 3.99 10.22
CA ASP A 27 10.66 3.50 11.27
C ASP A 27 12.06 4.14 11.16
N ARG A 28 12.61 4.24 9.94
CA ARG A 28 13.89 4.93 9.70
C ARG A 28 13.82 6.41 10.07
N GLY A 29 12.72 7.09 9.75
CA GLY A 29 12.49 8.48 10.14
C GLY A 29 12.48 8.66 11.66
N LEU A 30 11.69 7.85 12.36
CA LEU A 30 11.59 7.87 13.82
C LEU A 30 12.92 7.55 14.50
N ARG A 31 13.70 6.62 13.93
CA ARG A 31 15.05 6.30 14.41
C ARG A 31 16.01 7.49 14.29
N ARG A 32 15.97 8.25 13.19
CA ARG A 32 16.78 9.48 13.03
C ARG A 32 16.43 10.54 14.07
N LEU A 33 15.15 10.60 14.47
CA LEU A 33 14.66 11.48 15.53
C LEU A 33 14.88 10.93 16.95
N ARG A 34 15.64 9.83 17.10
CA ARG A 34 15.94 9.18 18.39
C ARG A 34 14.69 8.76 19.18
N ILE A 35 13.60 8.44 18.49
CA ILE A 35 12.39 7.91 19.14
C ILE A 35 12.67 6.49 19.67
N PRO A 36 12.32 6.19 20.94
CA PRO A 36 12.57 4.88 21.54
C PRO A 36 11.94 3.73 20.76
N ALA A 37 12.63 2.59 20.69
CA ALA A 37 12.22 1.42 19.91
C ALA A 37 10.78 0.97 20.20
N LYS A 38 10.38 0.97 21.48
CA LYS A 38 9.02 0.62 21.92
C LYS A 38 7.93 1.48 21.26
N LYS A 39 8.20 2.77 21.00
CA LYS A 39 7.22 3.71 20.40
C LYS A 39 7.12 3.61 18.87
N ARG A 40 8.12 3.00 18.22
CA ARG A 40 8.14 2.79 16.76
C ARG A 40 7.98 1.31 16.38
N HIS A 41 7.77 0.42 17.36
CA HIS A 41 7.67 -1.03 17.16
C HIS A 41 6.60 -1.41 16.14
N TYR A 42 5.46 -0.71 16.13
CA TYR A 42 4.41 -0.91 15.13
C TYR A 42 4.96 -0.86 13.71
N PHE A 43 5.70 0.20 13.35
CA PHE A 43 6.25 0.37 12.00
C PHE A 43 7.37 -0.61 11.69
N ALA A 44 8.22 -0.91 12.68
CA ALA A 44 9.27 -1.91 12.51
C ALA A 44 8.68 -3.30 12.22
N LEU A 45 7.64 -3.71 12.96
CA LEU A 45 6.97 -4.98 12.76
C LEU A 45 6.34 -5.08 11.36
N HIS A 46 5.56 -4.07 10.97
CA HIS A 46 4.87 -4.06 9.67
C HIS A 46 5.82 -3.91 8.48
N SER A 47 7.07 -3.46 8.69
CA SER A 47 8.08 -3.45 7.62
C SER A 47 8.52 -4.86 7.18
N VAL A 48 8.25 -5.89 8.00
CA VAL A 48 8.61 -7.29 7.71
C VAL A 48 7.36 -8.16 7.62
N LEU A 49 6.44 -8.03 8.58
CA LEU A 49 5.24 -8.86 8.67
C LEU A 49 4.37 -8.78 7.40
N ASP A 50 4.21 -7.58 6.85
CA ASP A 50 3.35 -7.35 5.69
C ASP A 50 3.88 -8.01 4.40
N VAL A 51 5.16 -8.41 4.34
CA VAL A 51 5.67 -9.21 3.22
C VAL A 51 4.96 -10.57 3.19
N ARG A 52 4.79 -11.21 4.35
CA ARG A 52 4.04 -12.47 4.46
C ARG A 52 2.56 -12.26 4.20
N HIS A 53 1.98 -11.16 4.68
CA HIS A 53 0.59 -10.82 4.34
C HIS A 53 0.39 -10.67 2.84
N SER A 54 1.32 -10.02 2.13
CA SER A 54 1.29 -9.88 0.68
C SER A 54 1.38 -11.23 -0.03
N GLU A 55 2.28 -12.12 0.40
CA GLU A 55 2.40 -13.48 -0.15
C GLU A 55 1.09 -14.28 0.03
N CYS A 56 0.50 -14.23 1.23
CA CYS A 56 -0.77 -14.89 1.52
C CYS A 56 -1.91 -14.28 0.70
N TRP A 57 -2.00 -12.94 0.60
CA TRP A 57 -3.02 -12.26 -0.18
C TRP A 57 -2.99 -12.68 -1.65
N ASN A 58 -1.79 -12.75 -2.25
CA ASN A 58 -1.63 -13.23 -3.61
C ASN A 58 -2.05 -14.70 -3.77
N ARG A 59 -1.63 -15.57 -2.84
CA ARG A 59 -1.87 -17.01 -2.92
C ARG A 59 -3.32 -17.39 -2.64
N GLU A 60 -3.94 -16.76 -1.64
CA GLU A 60 -5.20 -17.20 -1.03
C GLU A 60 -6.39 -16.33 -1.41
N VAL A 61 -6.16 -15.12 -1.92
CA VAL A 61 -7.24 -14.20 -2.33
C VAL A 61 -7.20 -13.92 -3.81
N LEU A 62 -6.10 -13.34 -4.33
CA LEU A 62 -6.07 -12.91 -5.73
C LEU A 62 -6.10 -14.08 -6.70
N ARG A 63 -5.21 -15.07 -6.54
CA ARG A 63 -5.15 -16.22 -7.46
C ARG A 63 -6.45 -17.04 -7.47
N PRO A 64 -7.06 -17.40 -6.32
CA PRO A 64 -8.30 -18.16 -6.32
C PRO A 64 -9.45 -17.40 -6.98
N LEU A 65 -9.61 -16.10 -6.69
CA LEU A 65 -10.70 -15.31 -7.28
C LEU A 65 -10.54 -15.12 -8.80
N VAL A 66 -9.31 -14.99 -9.30
CA VAL A 66 -9.05 -14.96 -10.76
C VAL A 66 -9.25 -16.33 -11.40
N ALA A 67 -8.92 -17.41 -10.71
CA ALA A 67 -9.15 -18.77 -11.21
C ALA A 67 -10.64 -19.12 -11.26
N GLU A 68 -11.44 -18.60 -10.32
CA GLU A 68 -12.89 -18.75 -10.30
C GLU A 68 -13.55 -18.01 -11.48
N ASP A 69 -13.18 -16.74 -11.69
CA ASP A 69 -13.59 -15.96 -12.86
C ASP A 69 -12.50 -14.95 -13.26
N PRO A 70 -11.89 -15.10 -14.45
CA PRO A 70 -10.90 -14.15 -14.96
C PRO A 70 -11.38 -12.71 -15.04
N ALA A 71 -12.69 -12.46 -15.15
CA ALA A 71 -13.25 -11.10 -15.18
C ALA A 71 -12.98 -10.34 -13.86
N HIS A 72 -12.84 -11.03 -12.73
CA HIS A 72 -12.50 -10.42 -11.45
C HIS A 72 -11.16 -9.68 -11.49
N ALA A 73 -10.20 -10.16 -12.32
CA ALA A 73 -8.88 -9.56 -12.43
C ALA A 73 -8.94 -8.08 -12.83
N ARG A 74 -9.84 -7.73 -13.75
CA ARG A 74 -10.02 -6.35 -14.22
C ARG A 74 -10.53 -5.45 -13.09
N ALA A 75 -11.60 -5.87 -12.42
CA ALA A 75 -12.18 -5.10 -11.31
C ALA A 75 -11.17 -4.91 -10.16
N MET A 76 -10.41 -5.95 -9.81
CA MET A 76 -9.33 -5.85 -8.82
C MET A 76 -8.23 -4.87 -9.27
N ALA A 77 -7.80 -4.95 -10.53
CA ALA A 77 -6.79 -4.04 -11.06
C ALA A 77 -7.26 -2.58 -11.03
N GLU A 78 -8.52 -2.31 -11.40
CA GLU A 78 -9.13 -0.97 -11.31
C GLU A 78 -9.10 -0.44 -9.88
N GLY A 79 -9.50 -1.26 -8.90
CA GLY A 79 -9.45 -0.90 -7.48
C GLY A 79 -8.03 -0.61 -6.98
N ALA A 80 -7.05 -1.42 -7.40
CA ALA A 80 -5.63 -1.21 -7.07
C ALA A 80 -5.11 0.13 -7.63
N VAL A 81 -5.40 0.43 -8.91
CA VAL A 81 -5.01 1.69 -9.55
C VAL A 81 -5.65 2.88 -8.85
N LEU A 82 -6.95 2.80 -8.54
CA LEU A 82 -7.65 3.87 -7.82
C LEU A 82 -6.98 4.16 -6.46
N ARG A 83 -6.63 3.10 -5.71
CA ARG A 83 -5.95 3.23 -4.41
C ARG A 83 -4.56 3.87 -4.55
N LEU A 84 -3.76 3.42 -5.52
CA LEU A 84 -2.42 3.96 -5.77
C LEU A 84 -2.48 5.42 -6.19
N TRP A 85 -3.38 5.76 -7.12
CA TRP A 85 -3.55 7.13 -7.60
C TRP A 85 -3.97 8.06 -6.45
N HIS A 86 -4.99 7.70 -5.67
CA HIS A 86 -5.39 8.53 -4.52
C HIS A 86 -4.27 8.65 -3.48
N GLY A 87 -3.49 7.60 -3.26
CA GLY A 87 -2.29 7.65 -2.42
C GLY A 87 -1.29 8.69 -2.92
N ALA A 88 -0.98 8.67 -4.22
CA ALA A 88 -0.09 9.65 -4.83
C ALA A 88 -0.62 11.09 -4.70
N GLN A 89 -1.90 11.32 -5.01
CA GLN A 89 -2.54 12.64 -4.86
C GLN A 89 -2.50 13.14 -3.41
N CYS A 90 -2.72 12.24 -2.44
CA CYS A 90 -2.63 12.58 -1.02
C CYS A 90 -1.23 13.09 -0.65
N PHE A 91 -0.18 12.44 -1.16
CA PHE A 91 1.19 12.92 -0.96
C PHE A 91 1.47 14.27 -1.65
N GLU A 92 0.89 14.54 -2.81
CA GLU A 92 0.97 15.88 -3.43
C GLU A 92 0.29 16.94 -2.55
N CYS A 93 -0.90 16.64 -1.99
CA CYS A 93 -1.57 17.53 -1.03
C CYS A 93 -0.70 17.79 0.22
N TYR A 94 -0.04 16.77 0.77
CA TYR A 94 0.87 16.94 1.91
C TYR A 94 2.07 17.80 1.56
N ARG A 95 2.67 17.62 0.36
CA ARG A 95 3.79 18.46 -0.06
C ARG A 95 3.38 19.91 -0.19
N ALA A 96 2.25 20.19 -0.82
CA ALA A 96 1.71 21.55 -0.90
C ALA A 96 1.45 22.12 0.50
N LYS A 97 0.81 21.35 1.39
CA LYS A 97 0.49 21.80 2.76
C LYS A 97 1.73 22.14 3.60
N PHE A 98 2.82 21.40 3.41
CA PHE A 98 4.06 21.57 4.18
C PHE A 98 5.17 22.30 3.40
N ASN A 99 4.86 22.91 2.25
CA ASN A 99 5.81 23.61 1.38
C ASN A 99 7.05 22.76 1.02
N LEU A 100 6.84 21.47 0.74
CA LEU A 100 7.89 20.54 0.32
C LEU A 100 8.03 20.56 -1.21
N PRO A 101 9.24 20.33 -1.76
CA PRO A 101 9.45 20.22 -3.20
C PRO A 101 8.58 19.12 -3.82
N ALA A 102 8.10 19.35 -5.04
CA ALA A 102 7.37 18.35 -5.82
C ALA A 102 8.21 17.08 -5.98
N ALA A 103 7.53 15.92 -6.10
CA ALA A 103 8.23 14.68 -6.38
C ALA A 103 8.97 14.78 -7.71
N ALA A 104 10.26 14.43 -7.74
CA ALA A 104 10.97 14.24 -9.00
C ALA A 104 10.24 13.14 -9.78
N ARG A 105 9.81 13.43 -11.01
CA ARG A 105 9.34 12.40 -11.93
C ARG A 105 10.53 11.48 -12.20
N GLN A 106 10.50 10.26 -11.68
CA GLN A 106 11.40 9.23 -12.19
C GLN A 106 10.89 8.86 -13.59
N ALA A 107 11.71 9.12 -14.60
CA ALA A 107 11.50 8.58 -15.94
C ALA A 107 11.52 7.05 -15.83
N ALA A 108 10.51 6.40 -16.41
CA ALA A 108 10.42 4.95 -16.53
C ALA A 108 11.45 4.43 -17.54
#